data_AF-A0A2E1DL02-F1
#
_entry.id   AF-A0A2E1DL02-F1
#
_cell.length_a   1.000
_cell.length_b   1.000
_cell.length_c   1.000
_cell.angle_alpha   90.00
_cell.angle_beta   90.00
_cell.angle_gamma   90.00
#
_symmetry.space_group_name_H-M   'P 1'
#
loop_
_entity.id
_entity.type
_entity.pdbx_description
1 polymer ?
#
loop_
_entity_poly.entity_id
_entity_poly.type
_entity_poly.pdbx_seq_one_letter_code
_entity_poly.pdbx_strand_id
1 'polypeptide(L)'
;MKESNLYRSAREASPANWVTAVIVVLSTFYLLWIVNPNGVLFSSTLPTGGDLGAHVWGPAFIRDELLPNFRLTGWTPDWYAGFPAYHFYMIVPMLFIV
;
A
#
# COMPACT_ATOMS: atom_id res chain seq x y z
N MET A 1 6.93 -20.91 31.23
CA MET A 1 5.86 -20.62 30.24
C MET A 1 5.35 -19.21 30.51
N LYS A 2 5.94 -18.19 29.86
CA LYS A 2 5.50 -16.79 30.02
C LYS A 2 4.17 -16.66 29.28
N GLU A 3 3.07 -16.46 29.98
CA GLU A 3 1.83 -16.06 29.31
C GLU A 3 2.14 -14.81 28.48
N SER A 4 1.83 -14.85 27.18
CA SER A 4 2.07 -13.71 26.31
C SER A 4 1.23 -12.54 26.81
N ASN A 5 1.83 -11.36 26.97
CA ASN A 5 1.22 -10.13 27.49
C ASN A 5 -0.18 -9.84 26.90
N LEU A 6 -0.48 -10.34 25.71
CA LEU A 6 -1.78 -10.26 25.05
C LEU A 6 -2.92 -10.95 25.84
N TYR A 7 -2.71 -12.17 26.35
CA TYR A 7 -3.73 -12.90 27.11
C TYR A 7 -4.06 -12.21 28.43
N ARG A 8 -3.03 -11.69 29.10
CA ARG A 8 -3.18 -10.91 30.32
C ARG A 8 -3.93 -9.60 30.06
N SER A 9 -3.54 -8.88 28.99
CA SER A 9 -4.17 -7.62 28.60
C SER A 9 -5.63 -7.80 28.20
N ALA A 10 -5.99 -8.90 27.54
CA ALA A 10 -7.38 -9.23 27.22
C ALA A 10 -8.21 -9.54 28.48
N ARG A 11 -7.62 -10.25 29.46
CA ARG A 11 -8.31 -10.58 30.72
C ARG A 11 -8.51 -9.37 31.64
N GLU A 12 -7.57 -8.42 31.61
CA GLU A 12 -7.60 -7.19 32.41
C GLU A 12 -8.33 -6.04 31.68
N ALA A 13 -8.83 -6.27 30.46
CA ALA A 13 -9.49 -5.23 29.68
C ALA A 13 -10.86 -4.84 30.27
N SER A 14 -11.04 -3.53 30.46
CA SER A 14 -12.32 -2.95 30.85
C SER A 14 -13.43 -3.30 29.84
N PRO A 15 -14.71 -3.41 30.25
CA PRO A 15 -15.83 -3.60 29.34
C PRO A 15 -15.86 -2.60 28.17
N ALA A 16 -15.42 -1.35 28.41
CA ALA A 16 -15.31 -0.34 27.37
C ALA A 16 -14.30 -0.71 26.28
N ASN A 17 -13.16 -1.32 26.65
CA ASN A 17 -12.14 -1.75 25.69
C ASN A 17 -12.66 -2.88 24.80
N TRP A 18 -13.45 -3.79 25.38
CA TRP A 18 -14.12 -4.86 24.62
C TRP A 18 -15.15 -4.31 23.63
N VAL A 19 -15.95 -3.32 24.04
CA VAL A 19 -16.89 -2.63 23.13
C VAL A 19 -16.13 -1.96 21.98
N THR A 20 -15.05 -1.24 22.27
CA THR A 20 -14.20 -0.62 21.25
C THR A 20 -13.63 -1.66 20.28
N ALA A 21 -13.10 -2.78 20.80
CA ALA A 21 -12.56 -3.85 19.96
C ALA A 21 -13.64 -4.43 19.03
N VAL A 22 -14.85 -4.66 19.54
CA VAL A 22 -15.98 -5.14 18.73
C VAL A 22 -16.32 -4.13 17.64
N ILE A 23 -16.42 -2.84 17.96
CA ILE A 23 -16.71 -1.79 16.97
C ILE A 23 -15.65 -1.75 15.87
N VAL A 24 -14.36 -1.79 16.23
CA VAL A 24 -13.26 -1.79 15.27
C VAL A 24 -13.32 -3.01 14.35
N VAL A 25 -13.54 -4.21 14.92
CA VAL A 25 -13.64 -5.46 14.14
C VAL A 25 -14.82 -5.40 13.17
N LEU A 26 -16.00 -4.98 13.65
CA LEU A 26 -17.21 -4.87 12.83
C LEU A 26 -17.05 -3.82 11.73
N SER A 27 -16.43 -2.68 12.04
CA SER A 27 -16.20 -1.62 11.05
C SER A 27 -15.22 -2.08 9.97
N THR A 28 -14.15 -2.76 10.37
CA THR A 28 -13.16 -3.33 9.44
C THR A 28 -13.80 -4.39 8.55
N PHE A 29 -14.60 -5.28 9.12
CA PHE A 29 -15.33 -6.30 8.37
C PHE A 29 -16.33 -5.67 7.39
N TYR A 30 -17.09 -4.67 7.83
CA TYR A 30 -18.03 -3.95 6.98
C TYR A 30 -17.34 -3.27 5.79
N LEU A 31 -16.19 -2.62 6.02
CA LEU A 31 -15.38 -2.05 4.95
C LEU A 31 -14.88 -3.12 3.99
N LEU A 32 -14.35 -4.24 4.50
CA LEU A 32 -13.93 -5.36 3.65
C LEU A 32 -15.08 -5.92 2.82
N TRP A 33 -16.29 -5.97 3.37
CA TRP A 33 -17.46 -6.43 2.64
C TRP A 33 -17.86 -5.47 1.52
N ILE A 34 -17.94 -4.16 1.79
CA ILE A 34 -18.41 -3.17 0.80
C ILE A 34 -17.41 -2.98 -0.35
N VAL A 35 -16.10 -3.03 -0.07
CA VAL A 35 -15.05 -2.83 -1.07
C VAL A 35 -14.68 -4.11 -1.83
N ASN A 36 -15.29 -5.25 -1.50
CA ASN A 36 -15.03 -6.55 -2.13
C ASN A 36 -16.25 -7.08 -2.90
N PRO A 37 -16.78 -6.33 -3.90
CA PRO A 37 -17.91 -6.82 -4.68
C PRO A 37 -17.54 -8.14 -5.34
N ASN A 38 -18.38 -9.17 -5.20
CA ASN A 38 -18.18 -10.48 -5.80
C ASN A 38 -16.88 -11.21 -5.40
N GLY A 39 -16.21 -10.81 -4.31
CA GLY A 39 -15.00 -11.50 -3.84
C GLY A 39 -13.73 -11.18 -4.64
N VAL A 40 -13.75 -10.13 -5.49
CA VAL A 40 -12.64 -9.75 -6.38
C VAL A 40 -11.30 -9.51 -5.68
N LEU A 41 -11.28 -9.08 -4.41
CA LEU A 41 -10.06 -8.89 -3.63
C LEU A 41 -9.24 -10.18 -3.48
N PHE A 42 -9.88 -11.34 -3.56
CA PHE A 42 -9.24 -12.65 -3.43
C PHE A 42 -9.11 -13.39 -4.76
N SER A 43 -9.48 -12.74 -5.87
CA SER A 43 -9.34 -13.32 -7.20
C SER A 43 -7.90 -13.17 -7.71
N SER A 44 -7.44 -14.14 -8.48
CA SER A 44 -6.12 -14.10 -9.13
C SER A 44 -6.15 -13.29 -10.44
N THR A 45 -6.77 -12.11 -10.40
CA THR A 45 -6.77 -11.16 -11.52
C THR A 45 -5.73 -10.08 -11.28
N LEU A 46 -5.18 -9.48 -12.34
CA LEU A 46 -4.45 -8.23 -12.20
C LEU A 46 -5.41 -7.21 -11.54
N PRO A 47 -5.01 -6.54 -10.44
CA PRO A 47 -5.81 -5.46 -9.92
C PRO A 47 -5.95 -4.43 -11.05
N THR A 48 -7.17 -3.99 -11.35
CA THR A 48 -7.43 -3.00 -12.40
C THR A 48 -8.16 -1.81 -11.78
N GLY A 49 -7.86 -0.61 -12.30
CA GLY A 49 -8.45 0.65 -11.84
C GLY A 49 -7.59 1.44 -10.84
N GLY A 50 -8.01 2.69 -10.60
CA GLY A 50 -7.34 3.64 -9.70
C GLY A 50 -5.89 3.97 -10.09
N ASP A 51 -5.09 4.36 -9.09
CA ASP A 51 -3.69 4.74 -9.24
C ASP A 51 -2.72 3.56 -9.29
N LEU A 52 -3.20 2.33 -9.55
CA LEU A 52 -2.32 1.16 -9.63
C LEU A 52 -1.29 1.33 -10.76
N GLY A 53 -1.70 1.94 -11.87
CA GLY A 53 -0.79 2.33 -12.95
C GLY A 53 0.34 3.25 -12.48
N ALA A 54 0.06 4.16 -11.54
CA ALA A 54 1.07 5.06 -10.97
C ALA A 54 2.10 4.31 -10.12
N HIS A 55 1.72 3.18 -9.50
CA HIS A 55 2.63 2.38 -8.68
C HIS A 55 3.63 1.56 -9.52
N VAL A 56 3.24 1.12 -10.72
CA VAL A 56 4.13 0.39 -11.63
C VAL A 56 4.92 1.32 -12.56
N TRP A 57 4.42 2.53 -12.79
CA TRP A 57 5.08 3.54 -13.63
C TRP A 57 6.48 3.91 -13.11
N GLY A 58 6.60 4.21 -11.82
CA GLY A 58 7.85 4.68 -11.23
C GLY A 58 9.01 3.69 -11.41
N PRO A 59 8.85 2.42 -11.01
CA PRO A 59 9.82 1.37 -11.26
C PRO A 59 10.16 1.21 -12.76
N ALA A 60 9.17 1.27 -13.65
CA ALA A 60 9.42 1.17 -15.09
C ALA A 60 10.31 2.31 -15.61
N PHE A 61 10.01 3.56 -15.23
CA PHE A 61 10.83 4.72 -15.62
C PHE A 61 12.25 4.65 -15.05
N ILE A 62 12.41 4.18 -13.80
CA ILE A 62 13.73 3.97 -13.22
C ILE A 62 14.53 2.93 -14.02
N ARG A 63 13.91 1.78 -14.29
CA ARG A 63 14.52 0.66 -15.01
C ARG A 63 14.95 1.03 -16.42
N ASP A 64 14.08 1.74 -17.14
CA ASP A 64 14.22 1.96 -18.58
C ASP A 64 15.01 3.24 -18.90
N GLU A 65 14.91 4.29 -18.07
CA GLU A 65 15.43 5.62 -18.41
C GLU A 65 16.49 6.16 -17.43
N LEU A 66 16.44 5.79 -16.15
CA LEU A 66 17.33 6.35 -15.13
C LEU A 66 18.56 5.47 -14.88
N LEU A 67 18.37 4.21 -14.48
CA LEU A 67 19.48 3.29 -14.16
C LEU A 67 20.43 3.04 -15.34
N PRO A 68 19.95 2.85 -16.59
CA PRO A 68 20.85 2.67 -17.73
C PRO A 68 21.74 3.91 -17.99
N ASN A 69 21.28 5.08 -17.55
CA ASN A 69 21.99 6.34 -17.68
C ASN A 69 22.69 6.77 -16.38
N PHE A 70 22.78 5.88 -15.37
CA PHE A 70 23.37 6.16 -14.05
C PHE A 70 22.77 7.38 -13.34
N ARG A 71 21.46 7.61 -13.51
CA ARG A 71 20.72 8.70 -12.87
C ARG A 71 19.77 8.17 -11.80
N LEU A 72 19.44 9.04 -10.85
CA LEU A 72 18.42 8.79 -9.82
C LEU A 72 17.21 9.72 -9.94
N THR A 73 17.28 10.71 -10.83
CA THR A 73 16.18 11.65 -11.12
C THR A 73 16.21 11.99 -12.60
N GLY A 74 15.08 12.43 -13.15
CA GLY A 74 15.01 12.83 -14.55
C GLY A 74 13.72 13.54 -14.91
N TRP A 75 13.68 14.16 -16.08
CA TRP A 75 12.45 14.62 -16.70
C TRP A 75 11.83 13.46 -17.46
N THR A 76 10.62 13.05 -17.10
CA THR A 76 9.87 12.11 -17.92
C THR A 76 9.10 12.88 -19.00
N PRO A 77 9.02 12.40 -20.25
CA PRO A 77 8.12 12.94 -21.27
C PRO A 77 6.66 12.49 -21.08
N ASP A 78 6.35 11.67 -20.07
CA ASP A 78 5.01 11.20 -19.77
C ASP A 78 4.09 12.33 -19.27
N TRP A 79 2.77 12.15 -19.41
CA TRP A 79 1.72 13.11 -19.03
C TRP A 79 1.96 14.57 -19.50
N TYR A 80 1.15 15.01 -20.48
CA TYR A 80 1.22 16.35 -21.06
C TYR A 80 2.60 16.70 -21.63
N ALA A 81 3.34 17.62 -20.99
CA ALA A 81 4.66 18.07 -21.42
C ALA A 81 5.80 17.41 -20.63
N GLY A 82 5.48 16.47 -19.74
CA GLY A 82 6.44 15.91 -18.81
C GLY A 82 6.45 16.59 -17.44
N PHE A 83 7.18 15.97 -16.52
CA PHE A 83 7.39 16.49 -15.17
C PHE A 83 8.69 15.93 -14.56
N PRO A 84 9.21 16.55 -13.49
CA PRO A 84 10.46 16.13 -12.86
C PRO A 84 10.24 14.91 -11.94
N ALA A 85 10.50 13.72 -12.47
CA ALA A 85 10.43 12.45 -11.75
C ALA A 85 11.54 12.36 -10.69
N TYR A 86 11.18 11.91 -9.48
CA TYR A 86 12.09 11.71 -8.32
C TYR A 86 12.90 12.93 -7.86
N HIS A 87 12.54 14.15 -8.31
CA HIS A 87 13.20 15.35 -7.81
C HIS A 87 12.76 15.73 -6.39
N PHE A 88 11.49 15.43 -6.06
CA PHE A 88 10.87 15.82 -4.78
C PHE A 88 10.44 14.61 -3.93
N TYR A 89 10.49 13.40 -4.49
CA TYR A 89 10.10 12.16 -3.83
C TYR A 89 11.29 11.22 -3.67
N MET A 90 11.29 10.45 -2.59
CA MET A 90 12.35 9.49 -2.29
C MET A 90 12.35 8.34 -3.32
N ILE A 91 13.46 8.16 -4.03
CA ILE A 91 13.63 7.07 -5.01
C ILE A 91 13.88 5.70 -4.37
N VAL A 92 14.41 5.68 -3.14
CA VAL A 92 14.89 4.46 -2.45
C VAL A 92 13.86 3.32 -2.41
N PRO A 93 12.58 3.54 -2.02
CA PRO A 93 11.60 2.45 -2.00
C PRO A 93 11.38 1.80 -3.37
N MET A 94 11.45 2.60 -4.44
CA MET A 94 11.21 2.13 -5.80
C MET A 94 12.40 1.33 -6.34
N LEU A 95 13.63 1.62 -5.90
CA LEU A 95 14.82 0.83 -6.27
C LEU A 95 14.77 -0.62 -5.76
N PHE A 96 14.04 -0.90 -4.69
CA PHE A 96 13.86 -2.28 -4.20
C PHE A 96 12.88 -3.11 -5.04
N ILE A 97 12.17 -2.46 -5.98
CA ILE A 97 11.13 -3.07 -6.81
C ILE A 97 11.62 -3.24 -8.27
N VAL A 98 12.69 -2.52 -8.65
CA VAL A 98 13.28 -2.51 -10.00
C VAL A 98 14.28 -3.62 -10.21
#